data_AF-A0A023EYM1-F1
#
_entry.id   AF-A0A023EYM1-F1
#
_cell.length_a   1.000
_cell.length_b   1.000
_cell.length_c   1.000
_cell.angle_alpha   90.00
_cell.angle_beta   90.00
_cell.angle_gamma   90.00
#
_symmetry.space_group_name_H-M   'P 1'
#
loop_
_entity.id
_entity.type
_entity.pdbx_description
1 polymer ?
#
loop_
_entity_poly.entity_id
_entity_poly.type
_entity_poly.pdbx_seq_one_letter_code
_entity_poly.pdbx_strand_id
1 'polypeptide(L)'
;MFDTEYIVEQIEFSDASSICVLGRKTAGQCVLSELALPSKIMDKNKRNVAMSSDLKIKSGLFPAAPISQILCIYGEGKVIAAEESLPGVAVYELNVADSDQILRSGTLKAPLTQPKLSLVDAKTLLLTANRDEKPLLLDLTSGQTCAPLNRYSCTPTEDVLPAVVSPTIALLCRRKDSESILYDVRSGTKVGCINGNNKCDLWTVTTNYHALRHPTPPLTTLAFLSASGLLRVYDLRKLDQEISNCQLELPDANKEKVSNPRVHLSPSGDYLSVSGYDTAVGVYHLGPSNLAAEVFRHDGHNHMEQYHGTVLTTITDHVWYDDCTVISAADNMSLNCWQPTSLKLLWHRLY
;
A
#
# COMPACT_ATOMS: atom_id res chain seq x y z
N MET A 1 13.80 -15.46 -0.13
CA MET A 1 13.38 -15.32 1.28
C MET A 1 14.53 -14.66 1.99
N PHE A 2 14.25 -13.59 2.73
CA PHE A 2 15.24 -12.70 3.33
C PHE A 2 14.83 -12.39 4.76
N ASP A 3 15.80 -12.23 5.66
CA ASP A 3 15.60 -11.81 7.04
C ASP A 3 15.99 -10.34 7.17
N THR A 4 15.13 -9.52 7.78
CA THR A 4 15.32 -8.06 7.86
C THR A 4 15.80 -7.59 9.24
N GLU A 5 16.03 -8.45 10.23
CA GLU A 5 16.38 -8.09 11.63
C GLU A 5 15.36 -7.20 12.38
N TYR A 6 14.28 -6.80 11.70
CA TYR A 6 13.16 -6.02 12.20
C TYR A 6 11.90 -6.41 11.44
N ILE A 7 10.73 -6.13 12.03
CA ILE A 7 9.44 -6.37 11.40
C ILE A 7 9.20 -5.27 10.37
N VAL A 8 9.03 -5.60 9.09
CA VAL A 8 8.66 -4.63 8.07
C VAL A 8 7.15 -4.35 8.17
N GLU A 9 6.76 -3.10 8.40
CA GLU A 9 5.37 -2.66 8.57
C GLU A 9 4.76 -2.09 7.28
N GLN A 10 5.60 -1.55 6.38
CA GLN A 10 5.20 -1.01 5.08
C GLN A 10 6.32 -1.15 4.05
N ILE A 11 5.96 -1.45 2.80
CA ILE A 11 6.84 -1.54 1.64
C ILE A 11 6.40 -0.50 0.60
N GLU A 12 7.33 0.33 0.14
CA GLU A 12 7.13 1.30 -0.94
C GLU A 12 8.21 1.15 -2.01
N PHE A 13 7.90 1.36 -3.29
CA PHE A 13 8.92 1.35 -4.33
C PHE A 13 9.63 2.70 -4.39
N SER A 14 10.94 2.73 -4.13
CA SER A 14 11.75 3.94 -4.35
C SER A 14 12.10 4.12 -5.83
N ASP A 15 12.36 3.02 -6.56
CA ASP A 15 12.58 3.02 -8.01
C ASP A 15 12.31 1.61 -8.62
N ALA A 16 12.72 1.38 -9.88
CA ALA A 16 12.52 0.11 -10.59
C ALA A 16 13.33 -1.07 -10.03
N SER A 17 14.36 -0.77 -9.24
CA SER A 17 15.39 -1.66 -8.73
C SER A 17 15.47 -1.68 -7.21
N SER A 18 14.72 -0.84 -6.52
CA SER A 18 14.84 -0.63 -5.08
C SER A 18 13.48 -0.41 -4.42
N ILE A 19 13.37 -0.85 -3.16
CA ILE A 19 12.24 -0.60 -2.28
C ILE A 19 12.71 0.18 -1.05
N CYS A 20 11.85 1.02 -0.52
CA CYS A 20 11.98 1.58 0.81
C CYS A 20 11.05 0.82 1.76
N VAL A 21 11.58 0.41 2.91
CA VAL A 21 10.82 -0.30 3.94
C VAL A 21 10.79 0.54 5.21
N LEU A 22 9.58 0.66 5.77
CA LEU A 22 9.39 1.09 7.14
C LEU A 22 9.32 -0.15 8.00
N GLY A 23 10.20 -0.26 8.99
CA GLY A 23 10.25 -1.37 9.91
C GLY A 23 10.26 -0.96 11.37
N ARG A 24 10.02 -1.93 12.24
CA ARG A 24 10.04 -1.76 13.69
C ARG A 24 10.78 -2.90 14.36
N LYS A 25 11.75 -2.55 15.19
CA LYS A 25 12.45 -3.52 16.05
C LYS A 25 11.51 -3.97 17.18
N THR A 26 11.76 -5.14 17.74
CA THR A 26 11.01 -5.66 18.91
C THR A 26 11.04 -4.71 20.11
N ALA A 27 12.10 -3.89 20.24
CA ALA A 27 12.22 -2.85 21.25
C ALA A 27 11.37 -1.58 20.97
N GLY A 28 10.60 -1.55 19.88
CA GLY A 28 9.72 -0.45 19.48
C GLY A 28 10.36 0.63 18.59
N GLN A 29 11.68 0.61 18.42
CA GLN A 29 12.41 1.58 17.59
C GLN A 29 12.06 1.41 16.10
N CYS A 30 11.66 2.51 15.45
CA CYS A 30 11.42 2.56 14.00
C CYS A 30 12.73 2.54 13.22
N VAL A 31 12.69 1.92 12.04
CA VAL A 31 13.78 1.83 11.08
C VAL A 31 13.24 2.20 9.70
N LEU A 32 13.93 3.08 9.00
CA LEU A 32 13.70 3.35 7.59
C LEU A 32 14.88 2.79 6.81
N SER A 33 14.66 1.99 5.77
CA SER A 33 15.75 1.39 4.99
C SER A 33 15.41 1.31 3.52
N GLU A 34 16.39 1.60 2.66
CA GLU A 34 16.32 1.37 1.23
C GLU A 34 17.05 0.06 0.90
N LEU A 35 16.37 -0.85 0.22
CA LEU A 35 16.87 -2.16 -0.18
C LEU A 35 16.89 -2.27 -1.71
N ALA A 36 18.03 -2.65 -2.27
CA ALA A 36 18.15 -3.03 -3.66
C ALA A 36 17.51 -4.41 -3.88
N LEU A 37 16.65 -4.51 -4.88
CA LEU A 37 15.99 -5.73 -5.31
C LEU A 37 16.99 -6.68 -6.01
N PRO A 38 16.88 -8.00 -5.80
CA PRO A 38 17.65 -8.99 -6.53
C PRO A 38 17.53 -8.84 -8.05
N SER A 39 18.66 -8.94 -8.76
CA SER A 39 18.70 -8.92 -10.23
C SER A 39 17.80 -9.98 -10.87
N LYS A 40 17.62 -11.13 -10.21
CA LYS A 40 16.71 -12.20 -10.63
C LYS A 40 15.24 -11.77 -10.80
N ILE A 41 14.81 -10.75 -10.06
CA ILE A 41 13.45 -10.19 -10.14
C ILE A 41 13.35 -9.20 -11.30
N MET A 42 14.44 -8.47 -11.58
CA MET A 42 14.51 -7.44 -12.61
C MET A 42 14.74 -8.02 -14.02
N ASP A 43 15.53 -9.09 -14.12
CA ASP A 43 15.87 -9.72 -15.40
C ASP A 43 14.72 -10.59 -15.93
N LYS A 44 13.85 -9.96 -16.75
CA LYS A 44 12.76 -10.66 -17.46
C LYS A 44 13.29 -11.64 -18.53
N ASN A 45 14.50 -11.40 -19.04
CA ASN A 45 15.18 -12.25 -20.00
C ASN A 45 16.05 -13.26 -19.26
N LYS A 46 15.50 -14.44 -18.96
CA LYS A 46 16.15 -15.59 -18.29
C LYS A 46 17.38 -16.19 -19.00
N ARG A 47 18.08 -15.44 -19.87
CA ARG A 47 19.20 -15.92 -20.69
C ARG A 47 20.53 -15.93 -19.94
N ASN A 48 20.65 -15.17 -18.84
CA ASN A 48 21.85 -15.15 -18.02
C ASN A 48 21.56 -15.72 -16.62
N VAL A 49 22.58 -16.37 -16.04
CA VAL A 49 22.57 -16.77 -14.62
C VAL A 49 22.44 -15.48 -13.79
N ALA A 50 21.35 -15.33 -13.05
CA ALA A 50 21.12 -14.14 -12.23
C ALA A 50 22.29 -13.94 -11.25
N MET A 51 22.93 -12.77 -11.27
CA MET A 51 24.16 -12.52 -10.51
C MET A 51 23.92 -12.23 -9.02
N SER A 52 22.68 -11.98 -8.61
CA SER A 52 22.32 -11.82 -7.20
C SER A 52 20.93 -12.38 -6.90
N SER A 53 20.84 -13.19 -5.84
CA SER A 53 19.58 -13.68 -5.26
C SER A 53 19.11 -12.83 -4.08
N ASP A 54 20.00 -12.01 -3.51
CA ASP A 54 19.80 -11.41 -2.18
C ASP A 54 19.40 -9.94 -2.26
N LEU A 55 18.51 -9.52 -1.34
CA LEU A 55 18.29 -8.10 -1.06
C LEU A 55 19.57 -7.50 -0.48
N LYS A 56 19.92 -6.30 -0.92
CA LYS A 56 21.06 -5.57 -0.38
C LYS A 56 20.59 -4.27 0.24
N ILE A 57 21.02 -3.99 1.46
CA ILE A 57 20.79 -2.70 2.09
C ILE A 57 21.62 -1.66 1.32
N LYS A 58 20.95 -0.63 0.81
CA LYS A 58 21.59 0.53 0.17
C LYS A 58 21.85 1.61 1.21
N SER A 59 20.83 1.93 2.00
CA SER A 59 20.92 2.95 3.04
C SER A 59 19.90 2.73 4.15
N GLY A 60 20.13 3.31 5.33
CA GLY A 60 19.21 3.23 6.44
C GLY A 60 19.23 4.46 7.35
N LEU A 61 18.22 4.53 8.23
CA LEU A 61 18.08 5.54 9.26
C LEU A 61 17.23 5.01 10.42
N PHE A 62 17.53 5.45 11.64
CA PHE A 62 16.62 5.39 12.79
C PHE A 62 15.97 6.77 12.97
N PRO A 63 14.70 6.95 12.58
CA PRO A 63 14.02 8.22 12.73
C PRO A 63 13.94 8.65 14.20
N ALA A 64 14.07 9.95 14.46
CA ALA A 64 13.97 10.49 15.81
C ALA A 64 12.56 10.39 16.40
N ALA A 65 11.53 10.55 15.55
CA ALA A 65 10.14 10.30 15.87
C ALA A 65 9.66 9.02 15.17
N PRO A 66 8.83 8.19 15.81
CA PRO A 66 8.23 7.03 15.14
C PRO A 66 7.46 7.44 13.88
N ILE A 67 7.50 6.62 12.84
CA ILE A 67 6.80 6.88 11.57
C ILE A 67 5.59 5.95 11.48
N SER A 68 4.45 6.50 11.09
CA SER A 68 3.17 5.78 10.96
C SER A 68 2.82 5.39 9.52
N GLN A 69 3.38 6.08 8.52
CA GLN A 69 3.21 5.81 7.11
C GLN A 69 4.35 6.47 6.32
N ILE A 70 4.83 5.80 5.26
CA ILE A 70 5.74 6.35 4.27
C ILE A 70 5.09 6.39 2.88
N LEU A 71 5.59 7.27 2.00
CA LEU A 71 5.34 7.25 0.56
C LEU A 71 6.65 7.58 -0.15
N CYS A 72 7.00 6.83 -1.19
CA CYS A 72 8.15 7.16 -2.02
C CYS A 72 7.75 8.01 -3.23
N ILE A 73 8.52 9.06 -3.50
CA ILE A 73 8.45 9.74 -4.80
C ILE A 73 9.33 8.93 -5.76
N TYR A 74 8.69 8.00 -6.48
CA TYR A 74 9.34 7.02 -7.33
C TYR A 74 10.35 7.67 -8.30
N GLY A 75 11.60 7.21 -8.26
CA GLY A 75 12.69 7.69 -9.10
C GLY A 75 13.32 9.04 -8.67
N GLU A 76 12.79 9.72 -7.65
CA GLU A 76 13.34 11.00 -7.18
C GLU A 76 14.26 10.86 -5.96
N GLY A 77 14.39 9.66 -5.38
CA GLY A 77 15.18 9.47 -4.16
C GLY A 77 14.62 10.24 -2.97
N LYS A 78 13.29 10.37 -2.86
CA LYS A 78 12.63 11.05 -1.73
C LYS A 78 11.59 10.16 -1.09
N VAL A 79 11.51 10.23 0.23
CA VAL A 79 10.46 9.61 1.05
C VAL A 79 9.73 10.68 1.82
N ILE A 80 8.40 10.67 1.72
CA ILE A 80 7.51 11.47 2.55
C ILE A 80 7.02 10.58 3.69
N ALA A 81 7.06 11.09 4.92
CA ALA A 81 6.65 10.31 6.09
C ALA A 81 5.68 11.09 6.99
N ALA A 82 4.67 10.38 7.50
CA ALA A 82 3.82 10.85 8.58
C ALA A 82 4.40 10.38 9.91
N GLU A 83 5.03 11.29 10.64
CA GLU A 83 5.58 11.02 11.98
C GLU A 83 4.44 10.98 13.02
N GLU A 84 4.50 10.02 13.94
CA GLU A 84 3.50 9.85 15.01
C GLU A 84 3.46 11.08 15.92
N SER A 85 2.26 11.52 16.27
CA SER A 85 2.03 12.69 17.15
C SER A 85 2.62 14.02 16.67
N LEU A 86 3.14 14.12 15.43
CA LEU A 86 3.68 15.35 14.87
C LEU A 86 2.77 15.91 13.75
N PRO A 87 2.67 17.25 13.62
CA PRO A 87 1.93 17.87 12.53
C PRO A 87 2.74 17.94 11.23
N GLY A 88 2.05 17.83 10.11
CA GLY A 88 2.68 17.90 8.79
C GLY A 88 3.31 16.58 8.35
N VAL A 89 4.30 16.67 7.46
CA VAL A 89 5.02 15.51 6.93
C VAL A 89 6.52 15.76 6.90
N ALA A 90 7.31 14.75 7.26
CA ALA A 90 8.76 14.78 7.12
C ALA A 90 9.17 14.39 5.70
N VAL A 91 10.28 14.97 5.23
CA VAL A 91 10.89 14.65 3.94
C VAL A 91 12.26 14.06 4.22
N TYR A 92 12.52 12.88 3.65
CA TYR A 92 13.81 12.21 3.69
C TYR A 92 14.37 12.06 2.28
N GLU A 93 15.69 12.16 2.17
CA GLU A 93 16.46 11.93 0.96
C GLU A 93 17.14 10.57 1.01
N LEU A 94 16.94 9.81 -0.06
CA LEU A 94 17.61 8.56 -0.39
C LEU A 94 18.76 8.84 -1.35
N ASN A 95 19.68 7.88 -1.51
CA ASN A 95 20.79 7.95 -2.46
C ASN A 95 21.65 9.21 -2.32
N VAL A 96 21.87 9.67 -1.09
CA VAL A 96 22.81 10.76 -0.81
C VAL A 96 24.21 10.27 -1.21
N ALA A 97 24.90 11.06 -2.04
CA ALA A 97 26.16 10.66 -2.66
C ALA A 97 27.17 10.17 -1.61
N ASP A 98 27.78 9.01 -1.88
CA ASP A 98 28.80 8.36 -1.05
C ASP A 98 28.36 8.09 0.41
N SER A 99 27.07 7.86 0.63
CA SER A 99 26.52 7.54 1.95
C SER A 99 25.58 6.35 1.94
N ASP A 100 25.64 5.56 3.02
CA ASP A 100 24.67 4.53 3.39
C ASP A 100 23.57 5.10 4.33
N GLN A 101 23.47 6.42 4.44
CA GLN A 101 22.50 7.07 5.32
C GLN A 101 21.32 7.64 4.54
N ILE A 102 20.13 7.48 5.11
CA ILE A 102 18.96 8.26 4.72
C ILE A 102 18.97 9.54 5.54
N LEU A 103 18.87 10.71 4.88
CA LEU A 103 18.92 12.01 5.55
C LEU A 103 17.53 12.63 5.66
N ARG A 104 17.23 13.27 6.79
CA ARG A 104 16.00 14.06 6.97
C ARG A 104 16.23 15.49 6.46
N SER A 105 15.68 15.83 5.31
CA SER A 105 15.84 17.15 4.68
C SER A 105 15.00 18.23 5.35
N GLY A 106 13.86 17.87 5.94
CA GLY A 106 13.01 18.83 6.63
C GLY A 106 11.60 18.34 6.93
N THR A 107 10.73 19.30 7.23
CA THR A 107 9.31 19.06 7.51
C THR A 107 8.47 20.06 6.73
N LEU A 108 7.52 19.57 5.95
CA LEU A 108 6.50 20.38 5.32
C LEU A 108 5.34 20.54 6.30
N LYS A 109 5.03 21.79 6.63
CA LYS A 109 4.02 22.12 7.64
C LYS A 109 2.62 21.89 7.07
N ALA A 110 1.81 21.13 7.80
CA ALA A 110 0.37 21.06 7.60
C ALA A 110 -0.31 21.06 8.96
N PRO A 111 -1.57 21.52 9.07
CA PRO A 111 -2.29 21.55 10.34
C PRO A 111 -2.66 20.16 10.88
N LEU A 112 -2.48 19.11 10.10
CA LEU A 112 -2.91 17.75 10.42
C LEU A 112 -1.85 17.02 11.22
N THR A 113 -2.25 16.45 12.37
CA THR A 113 -1.36 15.63 13.21
C THR A 113 -1.43 14.17 12.79
N GLN A 114 -0.28 13.54 12.57
CA GLN A 114 -0.17 12.15 12.10
C GLN A 114 -1.11 11.88 10.89
N PRO A 115 -0.96 12.63 9.79
CA PRO A 115 -1.86 12.50 8.67
C PRO A 115 -1.73 11.13 7.98
N LYS A 116 -2.81 10.67 7.37
CA LYS A 116 -2.77 9.63 6.35
C LYS A 116 -2.46 10.26 5.00
N LEU A 117 -1.65 9.55 4.22
CA LEU A 117 -1.01 10.07 3.03
C LEU A 117 -1.50 9.33 1.78
N SER A 118 -1.75 10.07 0.70
CA SER A 118 -1.88 9.50 -0.65
C SER A 118 -1.29 10.44 -1.69
N LEU A 119 -0.52 9.92 -2.64
CA LEU A 119 0.18 10.74 -3.63
C LEU A 119 -0.72 10.99 -4.85
N VAL A 120 -0.99 12.26 -5.15
CA VAL A 120 -1.75 12.65 -6.35
C VAL A 120 -0.85 12.61 -7.58
N ASP A 121 0.31 13.26 -7.46
CA ASP A 121 1.38 13.34 -8.46
C ASP A 121 2.73 13.59 -7.76
N ALA A 122 3.82 13.79 -8.51
CA ALA A 122 5.16 14.02 -7.95
C ALA A 122 5.26 15.23 -7.00
N LYS A 123 4.30 16.15 -7.08
CA LYS A 123 4.31 17.45 -6.40
C LYS A 123 3.13 17.64 -5.45
N THR A 124 2.10 16.82 -5.53
CA THR A 124 0.86 17.04 -4.80
C THR A 124 0.54 15.84 -3.92
N LEU A 125 0.38 16.11 -2.63
CA LEU A 125 0.07 15.12 -1.61
C LEU A 125 -1.33 15.37 -1.05
N LEU A 126 -2.15 14.33 -1.01
CA LEU A 126 -3.43 14.32 -0.32
C LEU A 126 -3.21 13.89 1.13
N LEU A 127 -3.63 14.75 2.05
CA LEU A 127 -3.58 14.52 3.48
C LEU A 127 -4.99 14.42 4.05
N THR A 128 -5.23 13.38 4.81
CA THR A 128 -6.38 13.28 5.72
C THR A 128 -5.85 13.05 7.13
N ALA A 129 -6.68 13.27 8.13
CA ALA A 129 -6.35 12.91 9.50
C ALA A 129 -7.59 12.33 10.17
N ASN A 130 -7.39 11.78 11.35
CA ASN A 130 -8.48 11.43 12.23
C ASN A 130 -8.96 12.72 12.94
N ARG A 131 -10.27 12.83 13.22
CA ARG A 131 -10.95 14.00 13.83
C ARG A 131 -11.39 15.06 12.82
N ASP A 132 -12.13 16.08 13.29
CA ASP A 132 -12.79 17.20 12.58
C ASP A 132 -11.95 18.00 11.56
N GLU A 133 -10.71 17.60 11.35
CA GLU A 133 -9.78 18.27 10.47
C GLU A 133 -10.13 17.99 9.00
N LYS A 134 -10.12 19.06 8.19
CA LYS A 134 -10.49 18.94 6.79
C LYS A 134 -9.36 18.26 6.01
N PRO A 135 -9.70 17.31 5.11
CA PRO A 135 -8.78 16.83 4.10
C PRO A 135 -8.19 18.01 3.31
N LEU A 136 -6.89 17.95 3.04
CA LEU A 136 -6.20 19.01 2.34
C LEU A 136 -5.17 18.46 1.35
N LEU A 137 -4.85 19.27 0.35
CA LEU A 137 -3.81 19.01 -0.60
C LEU A 137 -2.58 19.84 -0.21
N LEU A 138 -1.40 19.24 -0.23
CA LEU A 138 -0.13 19.87 0.09
C LEU A 138 0.78 19.83 -1.14
N ASP A 139 1.31 20.99 -1.53
CA ASP A 139 2.31 21.10 -2.58
C ASP A 139 3.70 20.81 -1.99
N LEU A 140 4.32 19.72 -2.45
CA LEU A 140 5.63 19.22 -2.00
C LEU A 140 6.79 20.13 -2.42
N THR A 141 6.61 21.02 -3.39
CA THR A 141 7.67 21.92 -3.88
C THR A 141 7.71 23.20 -3.04
N SER A 142 6.55 23.79 -2.75
CA SER A 142 6.41 25.05 -2.03
C SER A 142 6.14 24.88 -0.53
N GLY A 143 5.72 23.68 -0.12
CA GLY A 143 5.24 23.40 1.24
C GLY A 143 3.94 24.10 1.60
N GLN A 144 3.23 24.67 0.62
CA GLN A 144 1.97 25.38 0.83
C GLN A 144 0.79 24.41 0.73
N THR A 145 -0.23 24.64 1.56
CA THR A 145 -1.49 23.91 1.42
C THR A 145 -2.27 24.46 0.23
N CYS A 146 -2.58 23.61 -0.73
CA CYS A 146 -3.52 23.90 -1.80
C CYS A 146 -4.96 24.00 -1.22
N ALA A 147 -5.90 24.52 -2.01
CA ALA A 147 -7.28 24.73 -1.56
C ALA A 147 -7.86 23.43 -0.93
N PRO A 148 -8.48 23.52 0.28
CA PRO A 148 -9.01 22.34 0.95
C PRO A 148 -10.12 21.69 0.12
N LEU A 149 -10.21 20.37 0.15
CA LEU A 149 -11.34 19.67 -0.46
C LEU A 149 -12.63 20.07 0.27
N ASN A 150 -13.73 20.26 -0.48
CA ASN A 150 -15.01 20.62 0.12
C ASN A 150 -15.42 19.59 1.18
N ARG A 151 -16.02 20.08 2.29
CA ARG A 151 -16.30 19.28 3.49
C ARG A 151 -16.91 17.94 3.12
N TYR A 152 -16.19 16.88 3.45
CA TYR A 152 -16.75 15.55 3.63
C TYR A 152 -17.66 15.62 4.86
N SER A 153 -18.93 15.22 4.74
CA SER A 153 -19.83 15.15 5.89
C SER A 153 -19.51 13.89 6.72
N CYS A 154 -18.32 13.83 7.31
CA CYS A 154 -17.99 12.81 8.29
C CYS A 154 -18.44 13.28 9.66
N THR A 155 -18.84 12.34 10.51
CA THR A 155 -18.94 12.63 11.93
C THR A 155 -17.52 12.82 12.52
N PRO A 156 -17.35 13.66 13.55
CA PRO A 156 -16.05 14.04 14.16
C PRO A 156 -15.09 12.93 14.62
N THR A 157 -15.49 11.66 14.53
CA THR A 157 -14.84 10.53 15.22
C THR A 157 -14.34 9.43 14.30
N GLU A 158 -14.40 9.61 12.98
CA GLU A 158 -14.19 8.52 12.02
C GLU A 158 -12.90 8.71 11.21
N ASP A 159 -12.04 7.69 11.21
CA ASP A 159 -10.82 7.65 10.39
C ASP A 159 -11.17 7.71 8.90
N VAL A 160 -10.53 8.63 8.17
CA VAL A 160 -10.70 8.79 6.72
C VAL A 160 -9.42 8.36 6.01
N LEU A 161 -9.52 7.32 5.19
CA LEU A 161 -8.45 6.83 4.34
C LEU A 161 -8.42 7.61 3.02
N PRO A 162 -7.29 8.22 2.65
CA PRO A 162 -7.12 8.85 1.35
C PRO A 162 -6.65 7.82 0.32
N ALA A 163 -7.21 7.90 -0.87
CA ALA A 163 -6.72 7.20 -2.05
C ALA A 163 -6.79 8.15 -3.25
N VAL A 164 -5.93 7.92 -4.24
CA VAL A 164 -5.99 8.62 -5.52
C VAL A 164 -6.26 7.61 -6.60
N VAL A 165 -7.23 7.88 -7.46
CA VAL A 165 -7.69 6.94 -8.49
C VAL A 165 -7.31 7.42 -9.90
N SER A 166 -6.94 8.70 -10.04
CA SER A 166 -6.38 9.28 -11.26
C SER A 166 -5.67 10.60 -10.91
N PRO A 167 -4.90 11.21 -11.81
CA PRO A 167 -4.23 12.49 -11.53
C PRO A 167 -5.19 13.63 -11.15
N THR A 168 -6.49 13.49 -11.47
CA THR A 168 -7.50 14.52 -11.22
C THR A 168 -8.52 14.12 -10.16
N ILE A 169 -8.61 12.85 -9.78
CA ILE A 169 -9.66 12.36 -8.88
C ILE A 169 -9.05 11.72 -7.64
N ALA A 170 -9.43 12.24 -6.48
CA ALA A 170 -9.17 11.67 -5.17
C ALA A 170 -10.41 10.97 -4.63
N LEU A 171 -10.19 9.96 -3.80
CA LEU A 171 -11.21 9.23 -3.06
C LEU A 171 -10.92 9.35 -1.57
N LEU A 172 -11.92 9.75 -0.81
CA LEU A 172 -11.89 9.77 0.64
C LEU A 172 -12.83 8.69 1.14
N CYS A 173 -12.29 7.68 1.83
CA CYS A 173 -13.01 6.50 2.31
C CYS A 173 -13.11 6.55 3.83
N ARG A 174 -14.33 6.45 4.35
CA ARG A 174 -14.54 6.26 5.78
C ARG A 174 -14.21 4.83 6.17
N ARG A 175 -13.25 4.67 7.09
CA ARG A 175 -12.72 3.35 7.49
C ARG A 175 -13.75 2.42 8.12
N LYS A 176 -14.79 2.95 8.76
CA LYS A 176 -15.75 2.17 9.56
C LYS A 176 -16.83 1.46 8.73
N ASP A 177 -17.13 1.98 7.55
CA ASP A 177 -18.25 1.49 6.74
C ASP A 177 -17.99 1.56 5.23
N SER A 178 -16.79 1.92 4.78
CA SER A 178 -16.44 2.10 3.35
C SER A 178 -17.22 3.19 2.61
N GLU A 179 -18.05 4.00 3.27
CA GLU A 179 -18.67 5.14 2.59
C GLU A 179 -17.56 6.02 2.03
N SER A 180 -17.64 6.30 0.73
CA SER A 180 -16.58 7.02 0.04
C SER A 180 -17.14 8.15 -0.81
N ILE A 181 -16.42 9.27 -0.87
CA ILE A 181 -16.73 10.40 -1.76
C ILE A 181 -15.53 10.63 -2.68
N LEU A 182 -15.83 10.84 -3.96
CA LEU A 182 -14.85 11.18 -4.97
C LEU A 182 -14.84 12.70 -5.18
N TYR A 183 -13.64 13.27 -5.28
CA TYR A 183 -13.40 14.69 -5.49
C TYR A 183 -12.52 14.92 -6.71
N ASP A 184 -12.82 15.95 -7.48
CA ASP A 184 -11.85 16.53 -8.41
C ASP A 184 -10.84 17.35 -7.60
N VAL A 185 -9.56 16.97 -7.65
CA VAL A 185 -8.48 17.58 -6.85
C VAL A 185 -8.13 19.00 -7.32
N ARG A 186 -8.52 19.37 -8.55
CA ARG A 186 -8.22 20.70 -9.13
C ARG A 186 -9.22 21.74 -8.66
N SER A 187 -10.49 21.34 -8.56
CA SER A 187 -11.60 22.22 -8.13
C SER A 187 -12.01 22.02 -6.67
N GLY A 188 -11.61 20.91 -6.05
CA GLY A 188 -12.06 20.50 -4.72
C GLY A 188 -13.53 20.10 -4.65
N THR A 189 -14.19 19.86 -5.79
CA THR A 189 -15.64 19.58 -5.85
C THR A 189 -15.94 18.08 -5.82
N LYS A 190 -17.01 17.68 -5.14
CA LYS A 190 -17.54 16.32 -5.18
C LYS A 190 -17.96 15.96 -6.60
N VAL A 191 -17.50 14.82 -7.10
CA VAL A 191 -17.85 14.29 -8.45
C VAL A 191 -18.59 12.95 -8.39
N GLY A 192 -18.57 12.26 -7.24
CA GLY A 192 -19.24 10.98 -7.08
C GLY A 192 -19.24 10.50 -5.63
N CYS A 193 -19.93 9.40 -5.37
CA CYS A 193 -19.89 8.70 -4.09
C CYS A 193 -20.15 7.21 -4.27
N ILE A 194 -19.64 6.43 -3.32
CA ILE A 194 -19.87 5.00 -3.18
C ILE A 194 -20.53 4.79 -1.82
N ASN A 195 -21.68 4.14 -1.84
CA ASN A 195 -22.43 3.87 -0.61
C ASN A 195 -21.66 2.91 0.28
N GLY A 196 -21.58 3.26 1.56
CA GLY A 196 -21.00 2.40 2.58
C GLY A 196 -21.82 1.13 2.83
N ASN A 197 -21.30 0.30 3.71
CA ASN A 197 -21.93 -0.91 4.21
C ASN A 197 -22.30 -0.68 5.68
N ASN A 198 -23.55 -0.98 6.02
CA ASN A 198 -24.09 -0.74 7.38
C ASN A 198 -23.43 -1.60 8.49
N LYS A 199 -22.52 -2.51 8.13
CA LYS A 199 -21.73 -3.28 9.10
C LYS A 199 -20.53 -2.44 9.57
N CYS A 200 -20.47 -2.17 10.87
CA CYS A 200 -19.30 -1.56 11.52
C CYS A 200 -18.13 -2.53 11.44
N ASP A 201 -17.28 -2.36 10.42
CA ASP A 201 -16.11 -3.18 10.16
C ASP A 201 -14.93 -2.25 9.84
N LEU A 202 -13.69 -2.73 9.98
CA LEU A 202 -12.53 -1.95 9.55
C LEU A 202 -12.28 -2.20 8.07
N TRP A 203 -12.36 -1.15 7.29
CA TRP A 203 -12.14 -1.20 5.85
C TRP A 203 -10.76 -0.69 5.48
N THR A 204 -10.20 -1.25 4.42
CA THR A 204 -9.07 -0.70 3.68
C THR A 204 -9.50 -0.43 2.25
N VAL A 205 -8.79 0.46 1.57
CA VAL A 205 -9.06 0.82 0.18
C VAL A 205 -7.76 0.80 -0.61
N THR A 206 -7.83 0.29 -1.83
CA THR A 206 -6.73 0.32 -2.78
C THR A 206 -7.23 0.71 -4.17
N THR A 207 -6.31 1.19 -4.98
CA THR A 207 -6.56 1.53 -6.38
C THR A 207 -5.40 0.98 -7.20
N ASN A 208 -5.63 0.72 -8.48
CA ASN A 208 -4.53 0.40 -9.38
C ASN A 208 -3.74 1.65 -9.81
N TYR A 209 -4.23 2.87 -9.55
CA TYR A 209 -3.50 4.09 -9.85
C TYR A 209 -2.25 4.23 -8.95
N HIS A 210 -1.10 4.37 -9.60
CA HIS A 210 0.14 4.76 -8.95
C HIS A 210 0.77 5.92 -9.73
N ALA A 211 0.72 7.12 -9.14
CA ALA A 211 0.99 8.38 -9.83
C ALA A 211 2.27 8.44 -10.67
N LEU A 212 3.32 7.75 -10.22
CA LEU A 212 4.65 7.83 -10.83
C LEU A 212 5.16 6.53 -11.47
N ARG A 213 4.43 5.43 -11.32
CA ARG A 213 4.93 4.09 -11.68
C ARG A 213 4.18 3.48 -12.85
N HIS A 214 2.86 3.66 -12.88
CA HIS A 214 1.98 3.07 -13.89
C HIS A 214 1.01 4.14 -14.44
N PRO A 215 1.49 5.18 -15.13
CA PRO A 215 0.65 6.31 -15.53
C PRO A 215 -0.30 6.00 -16.70
N THR A 216 -0.15 4.88 -17.40
CA THR A 216 -0.93 4.55 -18.61
C THR A 216 -1.09 3.04 -18.82
N PRO A 217 -2.28 2.54 -19.23
CA PRO A 217 -3.53 3.27 -19.51
C PRO A 217 -4.22 3.79 -18.23
N PRO A 218 -5.24 4.68 -18.32
CA PRO A 218 -5.96 5.14 -17.14
C PRO A 218 -6.60 3.96 -16.41
N LEU A 219 -6.15 3.79 -15.18
CA LEU A 219 -6.53 2.73 -14.27
C LEU A 219 -7.82 3.14 -13.57
N THR A 220 -8.87 2.31 -13.69
CA THR A 220 -10.23 2.66 -13.25
C THR A 220 -10.74 1.77 -12.14
N THR A 221 -9.89 0.90 -11.58
CA THR A 221 -10.33 -0.12 -10.63
C THR A 221 -10.00 0.31 -9.22
N LEU A 222 -10.98 0.18 -8.35
CA LEU A 222 -10.83 0.42 -6.93
C LEU A 222 -11.42 -0.76 -6.16
N ALA A 223 -10.75 -1.14 -5.08
CA ALA A 223 -11.18 -2.25 -4.25
C ALA A 223 -11.20 -1.85 -2.78
N PHE A 224 -12.24 -2.31 -2.09
CA PHE A 224 -12.42 -2.18 -0.66
C PHE A 224 -12.41 -3.57 -0.05
N LEU A 225 -11.73 -3.70 1.08
CA LEU A 225 -11.67 -4.95 1.80
C LEU A 225 -11.93 -4.68 3.28
N SER A 226 -12.85 -5.45 3.86
CA SER A 226 -13.24 -5.31 5.26
C SER A 226 -12.53 -6.33 6.15
N ALA A 227 -12.35 -6.07 7.44
CA ALA A 227 -11.69 -7.00 8.36
C ALA A 227 -12.48 -8.30 8.60
N SER A 228 -13.77 -8.36 8.25
CA SER A 228 -14.54 -9.61 8.14
C SER A 228 -14.38 -10.36 6.82
N GLY A 229 -13.63 -9.82 5.85
CA GLY A 229 -13.32 -10.46 4.57
C GLY A 229 -14.29 -10.12 3.43
N LEU A 230 -15.12 -9.09 3.58
CA LEU A 230 -15.99 -8.63 2.50
C LEU A 230 -15.16 -7.81 1.50
N LEU A 231 -15.10 -8.29 0.26
CA LEU A 231 -14.43 -7.64 -0.85
C LEU A 231 -15.46 -6.96 -1.76
N ARG A 232 -15.26 -5.67 -2.04
CA ARG A 232 -16.06 -4.89 -3.00
C ARG A 232 -15.14 -4.23 -4.02
N VAL A 233 -15.39 -4.41 -5.30
CA VAL A 233 -14.57 -3.89 -6.39
C VAL A 233 -15.45 -3.08 -7.35
N TYR A 234 -14.96 -1.93 -7.81
CA TYR A 234 -15.69 -1.04 -8.70
C TYR A 234 -14.84 -0.58 -9.88
N ASP A 235 -15.53 -0.16 -10.93
CA ASP A 235 -14.99 0.64 -12.03
C ASP A 235 -15.38 2.11 -11.84
N LEU A 236 -14.42 3.03 -11.84
CA LEU A 236 -14.67 4.49 -11.77
C LEU A 236 -15.62 5.00 -12.86
N ARG A 237 -15.67 4.32 -14.02
CA ARG A 237 -16.54 4.69 -15.13
C ARG A 237 -18.00 4.30 -14.87
N LYS A 238 -18.23 3.38 -13.92
CA LYS A 238 -19.54 2.79 -13.59
C LYS A 238 -19.65 2.53 -12.09
N LEU A 239 -19.67 3.61 -11.30
CA LEU A 239 -19.75 3.53 -9.83
C LEU A 239 -21.09 3.00 -9.30
N ASP A 240 -22.11 2.94 -10.16
CA ASP A 240 -23.42 2.39 -9.85
C ASP A 240 -23.43 0.84 -9.83
N GLN A 241 -22.37 0.20 -10.34
CA GLN A 241 -22.26 -1.25 -10.44
C GLN A 241 -20.94 -1.74 -9.84
N GLU A 242 -21.05 -2.70 -8.92
CA GLU A 242 -19.89 -3.42 -8.39
C GLU A 242 -19.38 -4.41 -9.45
N ILE A 243 -18.09 -4.36 -9.77
CA ILE A 243 -17.40 -5.41 -10.54
C ILE A 243 -17.44 -6.72 -9.75
N SER A 244 -17.25 -6.65 -8.44
CA SER A 244 -17.30 -7.82 -7.56
C SER A 244 -17.80 -7.41 -6.18
N ASN A 245 -18.63 -8.26 -5.58
CA ASN A 245 -19.07 -8.14 -4.19
C ASN A 245 -19.20 -9.53 -3.61
N CYS A 246 -18.18 -9.96 -2.88
CA CYS A 246 -18.10 -11.33 -2.40
C CYS A 246 -17.46 -11.41 -1.02
N GLN A 247 -17.90 -12.38 -0.24
CA GLN A 247 -17.25 -12.78 1.00
C GLN A 247 -16.07 -13.69 0.63
N LEU A 248 -14.85 -13.30 1.01
CA LEU A 248 -13.69 -14.15 0.83
C LEU A 248 -13.72 -15.31 1.83
N GLU A 249 -13.36 -16.50 1.37
CA GLU A 249 -13.16 -17.68 2.21
C GLU A 249 -11.82 -17.55 2.94
N LEU A 250 -11.86 -16.89 4.08
CA LEU A 250 -10.69 -16.66 4.94
C LEU A 250 -10.65 -17.71 6.05
N PRO A 251 -9.45 -18.15 6.49
CA PRO A 251 -9.36 -19.14 7.56
C PRO A 251 -10.07 -18.67 8.84
N ASP A 252 -10.79 -19.57 9.50
CA ASP A 252 -11.58 -19.26 10.70
C ASP A 252 -10.72 -18.82 11.91
N ALA A 253 -9.41 -19.05 11.85
CA ALA A 253 -8.46 -18.67 12.90
C ALA A 253 -8.27 -17.14 12.89
N ASN A 254 -8.96 -16.45 13.80
CA ASN A 254 -8.78 -15.03 14.20
C ASN A 254 -9.76 -13.98 13.64
N LYS A 255 -11.03 -14.31 13.43
CA LYS A 255 -12.10 -13.30 13.18
C LYS A 255 -12.16 -12.17 14.22
N GLU A 256 -11.62 -12.37 15.43
CA GLU A 256 -11.60 -11.37 16.52
C GLU A 256 -10.34 -10.46 16.56
N LYS A 257 -9.35 -10.66 15.67
CA LYS A 257 -8.04 -9.96 15.78
C LYS A 257 -7.50 -9.30 14.51
N VAL A 258 -8.26 -9.27 13.41
CA VAL A 258 -7.79 -8.61 12.18
C VAL A 258 -7.84 -7.09 12.37
N SER A 259 -6.69 -6.51 12.71
CA SER A 259 -6.58 -5.06 12.96
C SER A 259 -6.27 -4.25 11.69
N ASN A 260 -5.70 -4.90 10.66
CA ASN A 260 -5.20 -4.20 9.49
C ASN A 260 -5.21 -5.09 8.23
N PRO A 261 -6.39 -5.33 7.61
CA PRO A 261 -6.44 -6.06 6.35
C PRO A 261 -5.70 -5.28 5.25
N ARG A 262 -5.00 -6.01 4.38
CA ARG A 262 -4.26 -5.43 3.24
C ARG A 262 -4.85 -5.93 1.93
N VAL A 263 -5.00 -5.01 0.99
CA VAL A 263 -5.49 -5.31 -0.36
C VAL A 263 -4.72 -4.50 -1.38
N HIS A 264 -4.24 -5.15 -2.45
CA HIS A 264 -3.53 -4.48 -3.53
C HIS A 264 -3.99 -5.02 -4.89
N LEU A 265 -4.26 -4.11 -5.81
CA LEU A 265 -4.49 -4.45 -7.21
C LEU A 265 -3.14 -4.64 -7.90
N SER A 266 -3.07 -5.65 -8.76
CA SER A 266 -1.97 -5.81 -9.71
C SER A 266 -1.92 -4.62 -10.68
N PRO A 267 -0.76 -4.33 -11.31
CA PRO A 267 -0.63 -3.21 -12.25
C PRO A 267 -1.64 -3.21 -13.40
N SER A 268 -1.97 -4.38 -13.95
CA SER A 268 -3.02 -4.56 -14.96
C SER A 268 -4.42 -4.31 -14.41
N GLY A 269 -4.65 -4.58 -13.12
CA GLY A 269 -5.96 -4.56 -12.49
C GLY A 269 -6.74 -5.87 -12.65
N ASP A 270 -6.18 -6.91 -13.27
CA ASP A 270 -6.86 -8.20 -13.47
C ASP A 270 -6.83 -9.09 -12.22
N TYR A 271 -5.80 -8.89 -11.39
CA TYR A 271 -5.60 -9.60 -10.13
C TYR A 271 -5.65 -8.67 -8.93
N LEU A 272 -6.08 -9.24 -7.81
CA LEU A 272 -6.10 -8.63 -6.50
C LEU A 272 -5.39 -9.56 -5.51
N SER A 273 -4.61 -9.00 -4.59
CA SER A 273 -3.96 -9.76 -3.53
C SER A 273 -4.43 -9.29 -2.16
N VAL A 274 -4.62 -10.23 -1.25
CA VAL A 274 -5.13 -10.02 0.11
C VAL A 274 -4.18 -10.62 1.13
N SER A 275 -3.96 -9.91 2.24
CA SER A 275 -3.22 -10.41 3.39
C SER A 275 -3.68 -9.72 4.70
N GLY A 276 -3.06 -10.09 5.82
CA GLY A 276 -3.35 -9.54 7.15
C GLY A 276 -4.42 -10.30 7.95
N TYR A 277 -4.95 -11.39 7.40
CA TYR A 277 -5.91 -12.27 8.09
C TYR A 277 -5.25 -13.49 8.69
N ASP A 278 -4.23 -13.98 8.02
CA ASP A 278 -3.51 -15.20 8.36
C ASP A 278 -2.04 -15.07 7.94
N THR A 279 -1.39 -16.22 7.88
CA THR A 279 0.02 -16.38 7.54
C THR A 279 0.32 -16.24 6.04
N ALA A 280 -0.67 -15.99 5.20
CA ALA A 280 -0.55 -16.12 3.76
C ALA A 280 -0.97 -14.86 2.99
N VAL A 281 -0.48 -14.77 1.75
CA VAL A 281 -1.00 -13.82 0.76
C VAL A 281 -1.86 -14.60 -0.23
N GLY A 282 -3.15 -14.33 -0.24
CA GLY A 282 -4.09 -14.86 -1.24
C GLY A 282 -4.09 -13.99 -2.50
N VAL A 283 -4.09 -14.61 -3.68
CA VAL A 283 -4.21 -13.93 -4.97
C VAL A 283 -5.51 -14.36 -5.63
N TYR A 284 -6.30 -13.39 -6.03
CA TYR A 284 -7.62 -13.55 -6.60
C TYR A 284 -7.66 -12.97 -8.00
N HIS A 285 -8.34 -13.66 -8.91
CA HIS A 285 -8.62 -13.14 -10.25
C HIS A 285 -9.99 -12.46 -10.27
N LEU A 286 -10.06 -11.26 -10.83
CA LEU A 286 -11.30 -10.50 -11.02
C LEU A 286 -11.96 -10.96 -12.33
N GLY A 287 -12.61 -12.12 -12.27
CA GLY A 287 -13.30 -12.71 -13.42
C GLY A 287 -14.63 -12.02 -13.74
N PRO A 288 -15.24 -12.34 -14.90
CA PRO A 288 -16.51 -11.75 -15.36
C PRO A 288 -17.73 -12.14 -14.52
N SER A 289 -17.59 -13.04 -13.54
CA SER A 289 -18.68 -13.63 -12.76
C SER A 289 -19.05 -12.85 -11.49
N ASN A 290 -18.59 -11.60 -11.34
CA ASN A 290 -18.73 -10.78 -10.13
C ASN A 290 -18.22 -11.43 -8.83
N LEU A 291 -17.40 -12.47 -8.96
CA LEU A 291 -16.82 -13.22 -7.87
C LEU A 291 -15.31 -13.23 -8.05
N ALA A 292 -14.59 -12.83 -7.01
CA ALA A 292 -13.14 -12.98 -6.95
C ALA A 292 -12.79 -14.43 -6.60
N ALA A 293 -12.15 -15.15 -7.54
CA ALA A 293 -11.74 -16.54 -7.33
C ALA A 293 -10.27 -16.60 -6.90
N GLU A 294 -9.96 -17.32 -5.82
CA GLU A 294 -8.57 -17.55 -5.40
C GLU A 294 -7.84 -18.41 -6.44
N VAL A 295 -6.77 -17.88 -7.02
CA VAL A 295 -5.96 -18.55 -8.05
C VAL A 295 -4.57 -18.96 -7.56
N PHE A 296 -4.17 -18.42 -6.41
CA PHE A 296 -2.90 -18.75 -5.76
C PHE A 296 -2.92 -18.33 -4.29
N ARG A 297 -2.17 -19.04 -3.46
CA ARG A 297 -1.91 -18.70 -2.06
C ARG A 297 -0.42 -18.86 -1.77
N HIS A 298 0.20 -17.83 -1.20
CA HIS A 298 1.61 -17.86 -0.77
C HIS A 298 1.68 -17.98 0.75
N ASP A 299 2.21 -19.10 1.24
CA ASP A 299 2.42 -19.41 2.67
C ASP A 299 3.91 -19.48 3.05
N GLY A 300 4.81 -19.00 2.18
CA GLY A 300 6.25 -19.13 2.34
C GLY A 300 6.84 -18.50 3.60
N HIS A 301 6.10 -17.62 4.30
CA HIS A 301 6.54 -17.02 5.56
C HIS A 301 6.50 -18.02 6.75
N ASN A 302 5.71 -19.10 6.68
CA ASN A 302 5.61 -20.11 7.75
C ASN A 302 6.79 -21.08 7.81
N HIS A 303 7.61 -21.12 6.76
CA HIS A 303 8.66 -22.14 6.61
C HIS A 303 10.05 -21.62 7.01
N MET A 304 10.12 -20.61 7.88
CA MET A 304 11.36 -20.07 8.42
C MET A 304 12.00 -21.04 9.42
N GLU A 305 13.30 -21.34 9.28
CA GLU A 305 14.04 -22.26 10.17
C GLU A 305 14.04 -21.81 11.65
N GLN A 306 13.87 -20.51 11.90
CA GLN A 306 13.84 -19.91 13.24
C GLN A 306 12.43 -19.86 13.87
N TYR A 307 11.42 -20.45 13.21
CA TYR A 307 10.06 -20.44 13.72
C TYR A 307 9.90 -21.38 14.93
N HIS A 308 9.94 -20.81 16.13
CA HIS A 308 9.65 -21.49 17.39
C HIS A 308 8.13 -21.59 17.66
N GLY A 309 7.41 -22.25 16.74
CA GLY A 309 6.31 -23.17 17.01
C GLY A 309 5.06 -22.75 17.81
N THR A 310 4.83 -21.49 18.19
CA THR A 310 3.69 -21.15 19.07
C THR A 310 2.86 -19.91 18.70
N VAL A 311 3.32 -19.03 17.81
CA VAL A 311 2.59 -17.82 17.39
C VAL A 311 2.47 -17.81 15.88
N LEU A 312 1.22 -17.84 15.37
CA LEU A 312 0.94 -17.75 13.94
C LEU A 312 1.55 -16.46 13.38
N THR A 313 2.42 -16.60 12.38
CA THR A 313 2.99 -15.50 11.63
C THR A 313 1.89 -14.71 10.93
N THR A 314 1.92 -13.39 10.99
CA THR A 314 0.98 -12.52 10.29
C THR A 314 1.70 -11.75 9.19
N ILE A 315 1.12 -11.75 7.99
CA ILE A 315 1.62 -10.87 6.92
C ILE A 315 1.34 -9.42 7.31
N THR A 316 2.38 -8.59 7.31
CA THR A 316 2.32 -7.19 7.73
C THR A 316 2.07 -6.25 6.56
N ASP A 317 2.66 -6.57 5.39
CA ASP A 317 2.44 -5.84 4.15
C ASP A 317 2.80 -6.67 2.90
N HIS A 318 2.27 -6.27 1.75
CA HIS A 318 2.66 -6.83 0.46
C HIS A 318 2.41 -5.86 -0.70
N VAL A 319 3.23 -5.94 -1.74
CA VAL A 319 3.12 -5.08 -2.93
C VAL A 319 3.39 -5.86 -4.21
N TRP A 320 2.73 -5.47 -5.30
CA TRP A 320 3.00 -6.01 -6.63
C TRP A 320 4.20 -5.30 -7.28
N TYR A 321 5.23 -6.06 -7.64
CA TYR A 321 6.32 -5.56 -8.49
C TYR A 321 5.89 -5.50 -9.96
N ASP A 322 5.28 -6.55 -10.46
CA ASP A 322 4.59 -6.55 -11.76
C ASP A 322 3.39 -7.50 -11.66
N ASP A 323 2.65 -7.73 -12.74
CA ASP A 323 1.49 -8.64 -12.73
C ASP A 323 1.82 -10.10 -12.36
N CYS A 324 3.11 -10.44 -12.26
CA CYS A 324 3.59 -11.79 -12.03
C CYS A 324 4.46 -11.93 -10.79
N THR A 325 4.73 -10.84 -10.06
CA THR A 325 5.72 -10.82 -9.00
C THR A 325 5.22 -10.00 -7.82
N VAL A 326 5.24 -10.60 -6.64
CA VAL A 326 4.81 -9.99 -5.39
C VAL A 326 5.98 -9.97 -4.42
N ILE A 327 6.06 -8.90 -3.63
CA ILE A 327 6.95 -8.78 -2.48
C ILE A 327 6.06 -8.73 -1.24
N SER A 328 6.32 -9.58 -0.25
CA SER A 328 5.54 -9.64 0.99
C SER A 328 6.45 -9.70 2.20
N ALA A 329 6.00 -9.13 3.32
CA ALA A 329 6.69 -9.17 4.59
C ALA A 329 5.77 -9.65 5.73
N ALA A 330 6.38 -10.12 6.82
CA ALA A 330 5.64 -10.66 7.94
C ALA A 330 6.25 -10.29 9.30
N ASP A 331 5.48 -10.50 10.38
CA ASP A 331 5.85 -10.22 11.77
C ASP A 331 6.97 -11.11 12.33
N ASN A 332 7.34 -12.17 11.61
CA ASN A 332 8.51 -13.00 11.90
C ASN A 332 9.80 -12.47 11.24
N MET A 333 9.82 -11.19 10.84
CA MET A 333 10.97 -10.49 10.23
C MET A 333 11.40 -11.05 8.87
N SER A 334 10.55 -11.86 8.23
CA SER A 334 10.84 -12.39 6.89
C SER A 334 10.25 -11.51 5.79
N LEU A 335 11.02 -11.35 4.71
CA LEU A 335 10.63 -10.69 3.48
C LEU A 335 10.82 -11.66 2.31
N ASN A 336 9.75 -11.86 1.53
CA ASN A 336 9.72 -12.77 0.40
C ASN A 336 9.47 -12.01 -0.89
N CYS A 337 10.20 -12.39 -1.95
CA CYS A 337 9.81 -12.06 -3.31
C CYS A 337 9.53 -13.36 -4.07
N TRP A 338 8.36 -13.44 -4.68
CA TRP A 338 7.83 -14.67 -5.24
C TRP A 338 6.95 -14.37 -6.45
N GLN A 339 6.73 -15.41 -7.27
CA GLN A 339 5.96 -15.33 -8.50
C GLN A 339 4.91 -16.44 -8.48
N PRO A 340 3.60 -16.14 -8.56
CA PRO A 340 2.57 -17.16 -8.61
C PRO A 340 2.77 -18.06 -9.84
N THR A 341 3.04 -19.35 -9.62
CA THR A 341 3.33 -20.30 -10.71
C THR A 341 2.11 -20.51 -11.62
N SER A 342 0.90 -20.42 -11.07
CA SER A 342 -0.36 -20.55 -11.80
C SER A 342 -0.59 -19.43 -12.82
N LEU A 343 -0.14 -18.20 -12.52
CA LEU A 343 -0.24 -17.07 -13.44
C LEU A 343 0.66 -17.26 -14.66
N LYS A 344 1.89 -17.77 -14.48
CA LYS A 344 2.80 -18.06 -15.61
C LYS A 344 2.21 -19.03 -16.62
N LEU A 345 1.41 -20.01 -16.18
CA LEU A 345 0.77 -21.00 -17.06
C LEU A 345 -0.41 -20.42 -17.84
N LEU A 346 -1.12 -19.42 -17.30
CA LEU A 346 -2.21 -18.73 -18.00
C LEU A 346 -1.69 -17.90 -19.19
N TRP A 347 -0.55 -17.22 -19.03
CA TRP A 347 0.11 -16.47 -20.12
C TRP A 347 0.57 -17.39 -21.26
N HIS A 348 1.00 -18.62 -20.98
CA HIS A 348 1.41 -19.57 -22.02
C HIS A 348 0.25 -20.23 -22.78
N ARG A 349 -1.00 -20.11 -22.30
CA ARG A 349 -2.18 -20.70 -22.95
C ARG A 349 -3.00 -19.70 -23.77
N LEU A 350 -2.69 -18.40 -23.68
CA LEU A 350 -3.42 -17.32 -24.36
C LEU A 350 -2.72 -16.78 -25.62
N TYR A 351 -1.74 -17.52 -26.17
CA TYR A 351 -1.11 -17.22 -27.47
C TYR A 351 -1.18 -18.41 -28.41
#